data_AF-A0A100HLM0-F1
#
_entry.id   AF-A0A100HLM0-F1
#
_cell.length_a   1.000
_cell.length_b   1.000
_cell.length_c   1.000
_cell.angle_alpha   90.00
_cell.angle_beta   90.00
_cell.angle_gamma   90.00
#
_symmetry.space_group_name_H-M   'P 1'
#
loop_
_entity.id
_entity.type
_entity.pdbx_description
1 polymer ?
#
loop_
_entity_poly.entity_id
_entity_poly.type
_entity_poly.pdbx_seq_one_letter_code
_entity_poly.pdbx_strand_id
1 'polypeptide(L)'
;MDREEALARYPIPAFRHDLDPFTADGGESQAAIRARALHALELVWNGGGQRVLLVTHGGFGNSLLRELLRASRGWFAFGDTAFATVRLSRGSHTAVLTGVNLTPHLT
;
A
#
# COMPACT_ATOMS: atom_id res chain seq x y z
N MET A 1 4.15 10.22 20.04
CA MET A 1 5.50 9.88 19.56
C MET A 1 5.79 10.75 18.37
N ASP A 2 6.73 11.67 18.53
CA ASP A 2 7.22 12.45 17.39
C ASP A 2 8.13 11.60 16.49
N ARG A 3 8.53 12.16 15.35
CA ARG A 3 9.36 11.43 14.37
C ARG A 3 10.75 11.09 14.92
N GLU A 4 11.35 11.96 15.71
CA GLU A 4 12.70 11.73 16.26
C GLU A 4 12.68 10.62 17.31
N GLU A 5 11.70 10.65 18.22
CA GLU A 5 11.45 9.61 19.22
C GLU A 5 11.22 8.24 18.56
N ALA A 6 10.44 8.20 17.47
CA ALA A 6 10.21 6.98 16.71
C ALA A 6 11.49 6.44 16.07
N LEU A 7 12.33 7.30 15.50
CA LEU A 7 13.59 6.89 14.87
C LEU A 7 14.64 6.44 15.88
N ALA A 8 14.66 7.05 17.07
CA ALA A 8 15.53 6.61 18.16
C ALA A 8 15.13 5.22 18.68
N ARG A 9 13.83 4.99 18.86
CA ARG A 9 13.30 3.70 19.33
C ARG A 9 13.36 2.60 18.27
N TYR A 10 13.10 2.95 17.02
CA TYR A 10 13.03 2.03 15.88
C TYR A 10 13.97 2.50 14.75
N PRO A 11 15.30 2.31 14.91
CA PRO A 11 16.25 2.72 13.88
C PRO A 11 15.99 1.97 12.57
N ILE A 12 16.13 2.68 11.45
CA ILE A 12 15.95 2.09 10.12
C ILE A 12 17.16 1.20 9.83
N PRO A 13 16.98 -0.13 9.69
CA PRO A 13 18.10 -1.02 9.45
C PRO A 13 18.63 -0.86 8.02
N ALA A 14 19.93 -1.10 7.82
CA ALA A 14 20.55 -1.08 6.49
C ALA A 14 19.95 -2.16 5.56
N PHE A 15 19.48 -3.26 6.14
CA PHE A 15 18.78 -4.34 5.45
C PHE A 15 17.70 -4.93 6.37
N ARG A 16 16.55 -5.25 5.81
CA ARG A 16 15.48 -6.01 6.45
C ARG A 16 15.00 -7.07 5.47
N HIS A 17 14.98 -8.33 5.86
CA HIS A 17 14.45 -9.39 5.01
C HIS A 17 12.92 -9.28 4.95
N ASP A 18 12.31 -9.71 3.84
CA ASP A 18 10.86 -9.58 3.63
C ASP A 18 10.02 -10.38 4.64
N LEU A 19 10.62 -11.39 5.27
CA LEU A 19 10.00 -12.23 6.30
C LEU A 19 10.23 -11.70 7.73
N ASP A 20 11.12 -10.74 7.91
CA ASP A 20 11.41 -10.19 9.23
C ASP A 20 10.26 -9.27 9.69
N PRO A 21 9.93 -9.24 10.98
CA PRO A 21 8.98 -8.27 11.52
C PRO A 21 9.44 -6.83 11.28
N PHE A 22 8.48 -5.91 11.14
CA PHE A 22 8.79 -4.51 10.85
C PHE A 22 9.51 -3.77 11.99
N THR A 23 9.35 -4.21 13.24
CA THR A 23 10.02 -3.64 14.41
C THR A 23 10.63 -4.73 15.28
N ALA A 24 11.59 -4.35 16.14
CA ALA A 24 12.22 -5.27 17.10
C ALA A 24 11.20 -5.85 18.10
N ASP A 25 10.17 -5.08 18.43
CA ASP A 25 9.08 -5.48 19.34
C ASP A 25 8.02 -6.35 18.62
N GLY A 26 8.22 -6.66 17.32
CA GLY A 26 7.30 -7.44 16.49
C GLY A 26 6.61 -6.62 15.40
N GLY A 27 5.38 -7.01 15.06
CA GLY A 27 4.63 -6.46 13.93
C GLY A 27 4.72 -7.32 12.68
N GLU A 28 4.07 -6.86 11.61
CA GLU A 28 3.97 -7.64 10.38
C GLU A 28 5.25 -7.54 9.55
N SER A 29 5.60 -8.64 8.88
CA SER A 29 6.63 -8.62 7.85
C SER A 29 6.09 -8.04 6.54
N GLN A 30 6.97 -7.66 5.62
CA GLN A 30 6.55 -7.21 4.29
C GLN A 30 5.78 -8.31 3.55
N ALA A 31 6.20 -9.56 3.69
CA ALA A 31 5.50 -10.70 3.14
C ALA A 31 4.08 -10.88 3.72
N ALA A 32 3.89 -10.66 5.03
CA ALA A 32 2.57 -10.72 5.65
C ALA A 32 1.64 -9.59 5.13
N ILE A 33 2.16 -8.36 5.04
CA ILE A 33 1.42 -7.22 4.46
C ILE A 33 1.04 -7.51 3.01
N ARG A 34 1.96 -8.09 2.23
CA ARG A 34 1.73 -8.52 0.84
C ARG A 34 0.63 -9.58 0.74
N ALA A 35 0.65 -10.60 1.59
CA ALA A 35 -0.38 -11.64 1.62
C ALA A 35 -1.78 -11.05 1.90
N ARG A 36 -1.88 -10.13 2.87
CA ARG A 36 -3.15 -9.43 3.14
C ARG A 36 -3.57 -8.50 2.00
N ALA A 37 -2.62 -7.86 1.32
CA ALA A 37 -2.91 -7.03 0.16
C ALA A 37 -3.50 -7.87 -1.00
N LEU A 38 -2.93 -9.06 -1.27
CA LEU A 38 -3.47 -9.98 -2.26
C LEU A 38 -4.89 -10.44 -1.91
N HIS A 39 -5.14 -10.77 -0.64
CA HIS A 39 -6.49 -11.13 -0.20
C HIS A 39 -7.49 -9.97 -0.34
N ALA A 40 -7.09 -8.74 -0.01
CA ALA A 40 -7.93 -7.57 -0.20
C ALA A 40 -8.22 -7.30 -1.69
N LEU A 41 -7.24 -7.50 -2.58
CA LEU A 41 -7.46 -7.41 -4.03
C LEU A 41 -8.44 -8.49 -4.51
N GLU A 42 -8.34 -9.72 -4.01
CA GLU A 42 -9.31 -10.78 -4.30
C GLU A 42 -10.74 -10.36 -3.93
N LEU A 43 -10.94 -9.73 -2.77
CA LEU A 43 -12.26 -9.22 -2.36
C LEU A 43 -12.76 -8.11 -3.29
N VAL A 44 -11.89 -7.18 -3.70
CA VAL A 44 -12.24 -6.11 -4.66
C VAL A 44 -12.64 -6.71 -6.02
N TRP A 45 -11.92 -7.74 -6.47
CA TRP A 45 -12.32 -8.48 -7.67
C TRP A 45 -13.64 -9.21 -7.41
N ASN A 46 -13.80 -10.02 -6.40
CA ASN A 46 -15.03 -10.81 -6.28
C ASN A 46 -16.29 -10.01 -5.91
N GLY A 47 -16.15 -8.80 -5.35
CA GLY A 47 -17.27 -7.97 -4.92
C GLY A 47 -18.13 -7.34 -6.03
N GLY A 48 -17.74 -7.41 -7.31
CA GLY A 48 -18.57 -6.96 -8.45
C GLY A 48 -18.83 -5.44 -8.59
N GLY A 49 -18.36 -4.62 -7.64
CA GLY A 49 -18.55 -3.17 -7.67
C GLY A 49 -17.91 -2.48 -8.87
N GLN A 50 -18.61 -1.52 -9.47
CA GLN A 50 -18.11 -0.70 -10.59
C GLN A 50 -17.28 0.51 -10.14
N ARG A 51 -17.56 1.04 -8.95
CA ARG A 51 -16.85 2.16 -8.31
C ARG A 51 -16.60 1.80 -6.86
N VAL A 52 -15.35 1.58 -6.51
CA VAL A 52 -14.93 1.12 -5.18
C VAL A 52 -14.06 2.19 -4.54
N LEU A 53 -14.37 2.56 -3.31
CA LEU A 53 -13.54 3.40 -2.46
C LEU A 53 -12.84 2.51 -1.44
N LEU A 54 -11.51 2.59 -1.38
CA LEU A 54 -10.71 1.90 -0.37
C LEU A 54 -10.01 2.95 0.50
N VAL A 55 -10.37 3.00 1.78
CA VAL A 55 -9.71 3.87 2.78
C VAL A 55 -8.75 3.01 3.58
N THR A 56 -7.46 3.37 3.58
CA THR A 56 -6.42 2.58 4.21
C THR A 56 -5.20 3.44 4.59
N HIS A 57 -4.18 2.81 5.16
CA HIS A 57 -2.91 3.44 5.53
C HIS A 57 -1.90 3.39 4.38
N GLY A 58 -1.00 4.36 4.31
CA GLY A 58 -0.03 4.50 3.21
C GLY A 58 0.83 3.25 2.94
N GLY A 59 1.25 2.55 4.00
CA GLY A 59 2.03 1.30 3.87
C GLY A 59 1.23 0.16 3.23
N PHE A 60 -0.01 -0.05 3.67
CA PHE A 60 -0.88 -1.09 3.11
C PHE A 60 -1.35 -0.72 1.69
N GLY A 61 -1.72 0.54 1.47
CA GLY A 61 -2.05 1.08 0.15
C GLY A 61 -0.91 0.94 -0.86
N ASN A 62 0.34 1.11 -0.42
CA ASN A 62 1.51 0.81 -1.25
C ASN A 62 1.54 -0.65 -1.67
N SER A 63 1.40 -1.56 -0.70
CA SER A 63 1.45 -3.01 -0.97
C SER A 63 0.38 -3.41 -1.99
N LEU A 64 -0.85 -2.91 -1.83
CA LEU A 64 -1.93 -3.11 -2.79
C LEU A 64 -1.56 -2.66 -4.20
N LEU A 65 -1.11 -1.41 -4.36
CA LEU A 65 -0.77 -0.87 -5.68
C LEU A 65 0.45 -1.55 -6.28
N ARG A 66 1.43 -1.95 -5.47
CA ARG A 66 2.62 -2.66 -5.95
C ARG A 66 2.29 -4.06 -6.46
N GLU A 67 1.45 -4.81 -5.75
CA GLU A 67 0.97 -6.11 -6.25
C GLU A 67 0.12 -5.95 -7.50
N LEU A 68 -0.81 -4.98 -7.47
CA LEU A 68 -1.71 -4.71 -8.57
C LEU A 68 -0.97 -4.30 -9.87
N LEU A 69 0.06 -3.48 -9.74
CA LEU A 69 0.84 -2.94 -10.87
C LEU A 69 2.12 -3.74 -11.14
N ARG A 70 2.36 -4.83 -10.40
CA ARG A 70 3.61 -5.63 -10.45
C ARG A 70 4.87 -4.77 -10.25
N ALA A 71 4.79 -3.74 -9.42
CA ALA A 71 5.89 -2.81 -9.15
C ALA A 71 6.84 -3.35 -8.09
N SER A 72 7.84 -4.13 -8.51
CA SER A 72 8.81 -4.76 -7.61
C SER A 72 9.81 -3.77 -6.98
N ARG A 73 10.17 -2.69 -7.69
CA ARG A 73 11.20 -1.70 -7.27
C ARG A 73 10.68 -0.26 -7.16
N GLY A 74 9.37 -0.05 -7.18
CA GLY A 74 8.73 1.27 -7.08
C GLY A 74 7.87 1.40 -5.84
N TRP A 75 7.78 2.62 -5.30
CA TRP A 75 6.99 2.97 -4.13
C TRP A 75 6.18 4.24 -4.38
N PHE A 76 5.01 4.35 -3.72
CA PHE A 76 4.12 5.50 -3.82
C PHE A 76 4.17 6.35 -2.55
N ALA A 77 4.70 7.56 -2.61
CA ALA A 77 4.86 8.41 -1.42
C ALA A 77 3.55 9.15 -1.05
N PHE A 78 2.54 8.42 -0.57
CA PHE A 78 1.27 9.01 -0.15
C PHE A 78 1.46 9.95 1.05
N GLY A 79 0.94 11.18 0.92
CA GLY A 79 0.72 12.09 2.04
C GLY A 79 -0.60 11.81 2.76
N ASP A 80 -0.84 12.55 3.84
CA ASP A 80 -2.08 12.44 4.62
C ASP A 80 -3.30 12.77 3.77
N THR A 81 -4.30 11.89 3.81
CA THR A 81 -5.54 11.97 3.01
C THR A 81 -5.32 12.00 1.49
N ALA A 82 -4.08 11.81 1.02
CA ALA A 82 -3.80 11.70 -0.40
C ALA A 82 -4.32 10.38 -0.95
N PHE A 83 -4.80 10.38 -2.19
CA PHE A 83 -5.39 9.19 -2.80
C PHE A 83 -4.82 8.90 -4.19
N ALA A 84 -5.04 7.66 -4.65
CA ALA A 84 -4.80 7.24 -6.02
C ALA A 84 -6.12 6.87 -6.69
N THR A 85 -6.16 7.03 -8.02
CA THR A 85 -7.28 6.57 -8.83
C THR A 85 -6.79 5.48 -9.77
N VAL A 86 -7.53 4.37 -9.83
CA VAL A 86 -7.15 3.21 -10.65
C VAL A 86 -8.37 2.73 -11.43
N ARG A 87 -8.17 2.44 -12.71
CA ARG A 87 -9.15 1.74 -13.55
C ARG A 87 -8.77 0.28 -13.67
N LEU A 88 -9.71 -0.59 -13.33
CA LEU A 88 -9.56 -2.04 -13.39
C LEU A 88 -10.42 -2.61 -14.51
N SER A 89 -9.86 -3.52 -15.30
CA SER A 89 -10.61 -4.30 -16.28
C SER A 89 -10.58 -5.77 -15.90
N ARG A 90 -11.77 -6.35 -15.68
CA ARG A 90 -11.94 -7.77 -15.38
C ARG A 90 -11.74 -8.67 -16.60
N GLY A 91 -12.09 -8.16 -17.78
CA GLY A 91 -11.99 -8.92 -19.03
C GLY A 91 -10.54 -9.07 -19.53
N SER A 92 -9.67 -8.10 -19.22
CA SER A 92 -8.27 -8.13 -19.64
C SER A 92 -7.28 -8.27 -18.48
N HIS A 93 -7.77 -8.32 -17.24
CA HIS A 93 -6.94 -8.31 -16.03
C HIS A 93 -5.92 -7.16 -16.02
N THR A 94 -6.31 -5.99 -16.54
CA THR A 94 -5.44 -4.81 -16.61
C THR A 94 -5.80 -3.82 -15.51
N ALA A 95 -4.77 -3.14 -15.00
CA ALA A 95 -4.88 -2.04 -14.06
C ALA A 95 -4.18 -0.82 -14.63
N VAL A 96 -4.87 0.33 -14.62
CA VAL A 96 -4.33 1.61 -15.09
C VAL A 96 -4.42 2.61 -13.95
N LEU A 97 -3.25 3.03 -13.44
CA LEU A 97 -3.14 4.12 -12.48
C LEU A 97 -3.40 5.45 -13.21
N THR A 98 -4.52 6.11 -12.90
CA THR A 98 -4.93 7.37 -13.56
C THR A 98 -4.55 8.61 -12.77
N GLY A 99 -4.10 8.44 -11.53
CA GLY A 99 -3.56 9.50 -10.69
C GLY A 99 -3.05 8.94 -9.38
N VAL A 100 -2.07 9.60 -8.80
CA VAL A 100 -1.37 9.13 -7.59
C VAL A 100 -1.00 10.31 -6.71
N ASN A 101 -1.09 10.10 -5.39
CA ASN A 101 -0.81 11.11 -4.37
C ASN A 101 -1.58 12.43 -4.60
N LEU A 102 -2.86 12.31 -4.99
CA LEU A 102 -3.73 13.44 -5.28
C LEU A 102 -4.28 14.04 -3.98
N THR A 103 -4.26 15.36 -3.86
CA THR A 103 -4.85 16.13 -2.75
C THR A 103 -5.62 17.39 -3.21
N PRO A 104 -6.49 17.31 -4.23
CA PRO A 104 -7.21 18.48 -4.76
C PRO A 104 -8.18 19.12 -3.74
N HIS A 105 -8.45 18.46 -2.61
CA HIS A 105 -9.31 18.94 -1.53
C HIS A 105 -8.58 19.75 -0.47
N LEU A 106 -7.24 19.80 -0.51
CA LEU A 106 -6.42 20.56 0.46
C LEU A 106 -6.02 21.95 -0.06
N THR A 107 -6.55 22.36 -1.21
CA THR A 107 -6.35 23.67 -1.84
C THR A 107 -7.55 24.58 -1.64
#